data_AF-U7PZX9-F1
#
_entry.id   AF-U7PZX9-F1
#
_cell.length_a   1.000
_cell.length_b   1.000
_cell.length_c   1.000
_cell.angle_alpha   90.00
_cell.angle_beta   90.00
_cell.angle_gamma   90.00
#
_symmetry.space_group_name_H-M   'P 1'
#
loop_
_entity.id
_entity.type
_entity.pdbx_description
1 polymer ?
#
loop_
_entity_poly.entity_id
_entity_poly.type
_entity_poly.pdbx_seq_one_letter_code
_entity_poly.pdbx_strand_id
1 'polypeptide(L)'
;MKVTSLLSCVLAGGALSGSAFAASGLQDSDPNHVRAASVYIHPVGAAASKSHAPALLAEIRYDIHDPSTAEVVAYEPPEDGADAGADAGADAQDDAGRLYRVGLYDPKTKQWLAGTSVAAASNFAKGYSPHFVLTVAAPAELTSQSSSSSSSSSAWSYLGVSVRGLAIDAGATRDFGPQATVVVAGKGATPVLNRPVVLSTEGKKAEPAEEKTFLQKYWWVIGTVVVLAVTSGGGGEESK
;
A
#
# COMPACT_ATOMS: atom_id res chain seq x y z
N MET A 1 -38.85 -34.97 -31.47
CA MET A 1 -38.64 -35.45 -30.09
C MET A 1 -37.21 -35.15 -29.66
N LYS A 2 -37.00 -34.17 -28.79
CA LYS A 2 -35.95 -34.21 -27.77
C LYS A 2 -36.35 -33.23 -26.67
N VAL A 3 -36.60 -33.83 -25.53
CA VAL A 3 -37.21 -33.31 -24.32
C VAL A 3 -36.11 -32.70 -23.45
N THR A 4 -36.39 -31.50 -22.97
CA THR A 4 -36.12 -30.93 -21.64
C THR A 4 -34.97 -31.53 -20.81
N SER A 5 -34.04 -30.68 -20.38
CA SER A 5 -33.77 -30.48 -18.93
C SER A 5 -32.86 -29.27 -18.71
N LEU A 6 -33.39 -28.29 -17.99
CA LEU A 6 -32.65 -27.19 -17.38
C LEU A 6 -31.79 -27.74 -16.23
N LEU A 7 -30.50 -27.41 -16.21
CA LEU A 7 -29.69 -27.47 -15.00
C LEU A 7 -29.03 -26.11 -14.79
N SER A 8 -29.75 -25.22 -14.10
CA SER A 8 -29.20 -23.99 -13.54
C SER A 8 -28.24 -24.33 -12.41
N CYS A 9 -26.96 -24.04 -12.57
CA CYS A 9 -25.98 -24.06 -11.48
C CYS A 9 -25.72 -22.61 -11.07
N VAL A 10 -26.56 -22.08 -10.18
CA VAL A 10 -26.34 -20.82 -9.46
C VAL A 10 -25.46 -21.14 -8.26
N LEU A 11 -24.14 -21.03 -8.43
CA LEU A 11 -23.21 -21.00 -7.30
C LEU A 11 -23.02 -19.55 -6.88
N ALA A 12 -23.79 -19.20 -5.86
CA ALA A 12 -23.65 -18.01 -5.05
C ALA A 12 -22.36 -18.06 -4.22
N GLY A 13 -21.86 -16.87 -3.87
CA GLY A 13 -21.18 -16.66 -2.60
C GLY A 13 -19.66 -16.76 -2.62
N GLY A 14 -19.02 -15.69 -3.06
CA GLY A 14 -17.59 -15.46 -2.84
C GLY A 14 -17.29 -13.96 -2.80
N ALA A 15 -18.02 -13.22 -1.97
CA ALA A 15 -17.62 -11.86 -1.62
C ALA A 15 -16.30 -11.98 -0.84
N LEU A 16 -15.19 -11.69 -1.52
CA LEU A 16 -13.91 -11.49 -0.88
C LEU A 16 -14.08 -10.35 0.12
N SER A 17 -14.18 -10.70 1.40
CA SER A 17 -14.09 -9.78 2.52
C SER A 17 -12.74 -9.08 2.45
N GLY A 18 -12.69 -7.97 1.72
CA GLY A 18 -11.59 -7.02 1.80
C GLY A 18 -11.54 -6.53 3.24
N SER A 19 -10.47 -6.88 3.93
CA SER A 19 -10.15 -6.32 5.23
C SER A 19 -9.98 -4.82 5.02
N ALA A 20 -11.01 -4.04 5.34
CA ALA A 20 -10.88 -2.60 5.42
C ALA A 20 -9.95 -2.32 6.61
N PHE A 21 -8.68 -2.04 6.32
CA PHE A 21 -7.83 -1.38 7.30
C PHE A 21 -8.48 -0.03 7.56
N ALA A 22 -9.07 0.15 8.75
CA ALA A 22 -9.52 1.44 9.20
C ALA A 22 -8.28 2.30 9.35
N ALA A 23 -7.99 3.12 8.35
CA ALA A 23 -6.98 4.17 8.44
C ALA A 23 -7.45 5.11 9.56
N SER A 24 -6.88 4.97 10.75
CA SER A 24 -7.03 5.96 11.81
C SER A 24 -6.50 7.27 11.24
N GLY A 25 -7.42 8.15 10.84
CA GLY A 25 -7.09 9.46 10.30
C GLY A 25 -6.26 10.21 11.34
N LEU A 26 -5.05 10.57 10.95
CA LEU A 26 -4.15 11.38 11.75
C LEU A 26 -4.73 12.80 11.84
N GLN A 27 -5.38 13.14 12.96
CA GLN A 27 -5.83 14.51 13.22
C GLN A 27 -4.60 15.43 13.16
N ASP A 28 -4.64 16.44 12.28
CA ASP A 28 -3.62 17.46 12.13
C ASP A 28 -3.98 18.64 13.04
N SER A 29 -3.42 18.65 14.25
CA SER A 29 -3.72 19.70 15.23
C SER A 29 -2.49 20.50 15.66
N ASP A 30 -1.29 20.07 15.25
CA ASP A 30 -0.06 20.73 15.65
C ASP A 30 0.19 21.96 14.75
N PRO A 31 0.31 23.18 15.32
CA PRO A 31 0.48 24.41 14.54
C PRO A 31 1.81 24.45 13.76
N ASN A 32 2.75 23.60 14.13
CA ASN A 32 4.07 23.53 13.50
C ASN A 32 4.15 22.46 12.39
N HIS A 33 3.06 21.74 12.08
CA HIS A 33 3.07 20.60 11.16
C HIS A 33 4.06 19.48 11.53
N VAL A 34 4.54 19.49 12.79
CA VAL A 34 5.42 18.46 13.35
C VAL A 34 4.55 17.32 13.86
N ARG A 35 4.96 16.08 13.55
CA ARG A 35 4.29 14.88 14.04
C ARG A 35 5.24 14.00 14.85
N ALA A 36 4.64 13.23 15.75
CA ALA A 36 5.32 12.19 16.51
C ALA A 36 4.65 10.83 16.24
N ALA A 37 5.46 9.80 16.02
CA ALA A 37 5.03 8.43 15.83
C ALA A 37 5.69 7.53 16.88
N SER A 38 4.87 6.91 17.72
CA SER A 38 5.32 5.97 18.76
C SER A 38 5.42 4.55 18.18
N VAL A 39 6.65 4.05 18.08
CA VAL A 39 6.98 2.71 17.60
C VAL A 39 7.02 1.76 18.78
N TYR A 40 6.31 0.65 18.67
CA TYR A 40 6.25 -0.40 19.67
C TYR A 40 6.89 -1.70 19.17
N ILE A 41 7.34 -2.50 20.13
CA ILE A 41 7.97 -3.80 19.91
C ILE A 41 7.24 -4.88 20.71
N HIS A 42 7.11 -6.07 20.13
CA HIS A 42 6.52 -7.23 20.80
C HIS A 42 7.21 -8.53 20.34
N PRO A 43 7.63 -9.43 21.26
CA PRO A 43 8.25 -10.69 20.88
C PRO A 43 7.30 -11.58 20.06
N VAL A 44 7.85 -12.39 19.15
CA VAL A 44 7.11 -13.31 18.28
C VAL A 44 7.48 -14.76 18.62
N GLY A 45 6.52 -15.68 18.52
CA GLY A 45 6.74 -17.11 18.76
C GLY A 45 6.65 -17.49 20.24
N ALA A 46 7.47 -18.45 20.68
CA ALA A 46 7.44 -18.97 22.06
C ALA A 46 7.71 -17.90 23.13
N ALA A 47 8.35 -16.80 22.75
CA ALA A 47 8.61 -15.66 23.61
C ALA A 47 7.37 -14.79 23.87
N ALA A 48 6.39 -14.80 22.97
CA ALA A 48 5.17 -13.99 23.08
C ALA A 48 4.32 -14.42 24.29
N SER A 49 4.37 -15.69 24.70
CA SER A 49 3.62 -16.18 25.86
C SER A 49 4.17 -15.70 27.21
N LYS A 50 5.41 -15.17 27.24
CA LYS A 50 6.06 -14.65 28.47
C LYS A 50 5.85 -13.15 28.67
N SER A 51 5.48 -12.39 27.63
CA SER A 51 5.38 -10.92 27.65
C SER A 51 3.93 -10.45 27.52
N HIS A 52 3.49 -9.53 28.39
CA HIS A 52 2.06 -9.20 28.57
C HIS A 52 1.53 -7.99 27.76
N ALA A 53 2.36 -7.20 27.07
CA ALA A 53 1.91 -6.16 26.13
C ALA A 53 3.06 -5.71 25.22
N PRO A 54 2.77 -5.08 24.05
CA PRO A 54 3.80 -4.38 23.28
C PRO A 54 4.45 -3.26 24.10
N ALA A 55 5.77 -3.22 24.11
CA ALA A 55 6.56 -2.19 24.80
C ALA A 55 6.90 -1.04 23.84
N LEU A 56 7.05 0.18 24.38
CA LEU A 56 7.50 1.32 23.59
C LEU A 56 8.98 1.13 23.23
N LEU A 57 9.31 1.21 21.94
CA LEU A 57 10.67 1.05 21.42
C LEU A 57 11.29 2.39 21.06
N ALA A 58 10.56 3.25 20.35
CA ALA A 58 11.07 4.55 19.92
C ALA A 58 9.95 5.56 19.69
N GLU A 59 10.28 6.86 19.80
CA GLU A 59 9.44 7.95 19.34
C GLU A 59 10.15 8.68 18.19
N ILE A 60 9.54 8.68 17.02
CA ILE A 60 10.07 9.35 15.82
C ILE A 60 9.33 10.66 15.64
N ARG A 61 10.05 11.77 15.51
CA ARG A 61 9.49 13.08 15.17
C ARG A 61 9.92 13.51 13.78
N TYR A 62 9.00 14.13 13.05
CA TYR A 62 9.25 14.61 11.69
C TYR A 62 8.29 15.74 11.33
N ASP A 63 8.70 16.62 10.42
CA ASP A 63 7.83 17.61 9.79
C ASP A 63 7.10 16.98 8.60
N ILE A 64 5.81 17.26 8.45
CA ILE A 64 5.00 16.80 7.32
C ILE A 64 5.47 17.40 5.99
N HIS A 65 5.92 18.65 6.00
CA HIS A 65 6.37 19.36 4.80
C HIS A 65 7.81 19.03 4.43
N ASP A 66 8.61 18.60 5.40
CA ASP A 66 9.98 18.12 5.19
C ASP A 66 10.23 16.80 5.96
N PRO A 67 9.82 15.65 5.40
CA PRO A 67 10.04 14.35 6.04
C PRO A 67 11.53 13.97 6.16
N SER A 68 12.45 14.74 5.57
CA SER A 68 13.89 14.52 5.72
C SER A 68 14.43 14.97 7.07
N THR A 69 13.69 15.80 7.82
CA THR A 69 14.06 16.24 9.19
C THR A 69 13.69 15.20 10.26
N ALA A 70 13.47 13.96 9.88
CA ALA A 70 13.05 12.91 10.79
C ALA A 70 14.15 12.57 11.80
N GLU A 71 13.79 12.51 13.08
CA GLU A 71 14.72 12.19 14.17
C GLU A 71 14.07 11.27 15.20
N VAL A 72 14.91 10.53 15.94
CA VAL A 72 14.48 9.69 17.06
C VAL A 72 14.65 10.47 18.35
N VAL A 73 13.54 10.81 19.00
CA VAL A 73 13.52 11.63 20.23
C VAL A 73 13.60 10.80 21.50
N ALA A 74 13.08 9.57 21.44
CA ALA A 74 13.18 8.59 22.50
C ALA A 74 13.48 7.22 21.90
N TYR A 75 14.30 6.43 22.59
CA TYR A 75 14.64 5.07 22.21
C TYR A 75 14.90 4.24 23.46
N GLU A 76 14.22 3.09 23.56
CA GLU A 76 14.38 2.13 24.65
C GLU A 76 14.68 0.75 24.04
N PRO A 77 15.93 0.28 24.09
CA PRO A 77 16.32 -1.01 23.50
C PRO A 77 15.65 -2.18 24.24
N PRO A 78 15.28 -3.28 23.54
CA PRO A 78 14.82 -4.50 24.21
C PRO A 78 15.96 -5.12 25.03
N GLU A 79 15.66 -5.51 26.27
CA GLU A 79 16.62 -6.09 27.22
C GLU A 79 17.36 -7.30 26.63
N ASP A 80 16.64 -8.25 26.01
CA ASP A 80 17.24 -9.44 25.41
C ASP A 80 18.12 -9.15 24.17
N GLY A 81 17.95 -7.98 23.53
CA GLY A 81 18.71 -7.63 22.34
C GLY A 81 20.17 -7.25 22.65
N ALA A 82 20.43 -6.73 23.85
CA ALA A 82 21.73 -6.18 24.22
C ALA A 82 22.82 -7.26 24.39
N ASP A 83 22.45 -8.48 24.76
CA ASP A 83 23.37 -9.54 25.14
C ASP A 83 23.64 -10.58 24.04
N ALA A 84 22.99 -10.45 22.88
CA ALA A 84 23.12 -11.37 21.75
C ALA A 84 24.55 -11.48 21.14
N GLY A 85 25.55 -10.73 21.65
CA GLY A 85 26.92 -10.75 21.13
C GLY A 85 28.08 -10.61 22.14
N ALA A 86 27.84 -10.52 23.46
CA ALA A 86 28.91 -10.12 24.39
C ALA A 86 29.59 -11.28 25.17
N ASP A 87 28.93 -12.42 25.39
CA ASP A 87 29.53 -13.57 26.07
C ASP A 87 28.87 -14.85 25.55
N ALA A 88 29.58 -15.57 24.67
CA ALA A 88 29.10 -16.78 24.04
C ALA A 88 29.12 -17.97 25.03
N GLY A 89 28.23 -17.93 26.03
CA GLY A 89 27.80 -19.10 26.77
C GLY A 89 26.85 -19.95 25.93
N ALA A 90 26.85 -21.28 26.13
CA ALA A 90 26.14 -22.27 25.32
C ALA A 90 24.60 -22.11 25.25
N ASP A 91 23.99 -21.24 26.07
CA ASP A 91 22.56 -20.92 26.02
C ASP A 91 22.21 -19.83 24.97
N ALA A 92 23.19 -19.17 24.34
CA ALA A 92 22.98 -18.12 23.33
C ALA A 92 22.41 -18.59 21.99
N GLN A 93 22.25 -19.90 21.77
CA GLN A 93 21.68 -20.40 20.52
C GLN A 93 20.18 -20.07 20.38
N ASP A 94 19.47 -19.83 21.48
CA ASP A 94 18.05 -19.46 21.45
C ASP A 94 17.82 -17.97 21.14
N ASP A 95 18.80 -17.08 21.41
CA ASP A 95 18.63 -15.63 21.25
C ASP A 95 18.94 -15.12 19.84
N ALA A 96 19.90 -15.73 19.13
CA ALA A 96 20.25 -15.33 17.76
C ALA A 96 19.07 -15.46 16.78
N GLY A 97 18.11 -16.34 17.06
CA GLY A 97 16.88 -16.55 16.28
C GLY A 97 15.67 -15.76 16.79
N ARG A 98 15.80 -14.96 17.84
CA ARG A 98 14.67 -14.26 18.46
C ARG A 98 14.15 -13.16 17.54
N LEU A 99 12.84 -13.20 17.28
CA LEU A 99 12.15 -12.27 16.41
C LEU A 99 11.21 -11.37 17.20
N TYR A 100 11.20 -10.10 16.83
CA TYR A 100 10.30 -9.09 17.34
C TYR A 100 9.42 -8.55 16.23
N ARG A 101 8.13 -8.39 16.52
CA ARG A 101 7.21 -7.59 15.73
C ARG A 101 7.43 -6.12 16.11
N VAL A 102 7.61 -5.28 15.10
CA VAL A 102 7.77 -3.84 15.26
C VAL A 102 6.68 -3.14 14.47
N GLY A 103 6.06 -2.12 15.06
CA GLY A 103 4.99 -1.37 14.39
C GLY A 103 4.40 -0.28 15.25
N LEU A 104 3.37 0.38 14.73
CA LEU A 104 2.61 1.38 15.47
C LEU A 104 1.46 0.69 16.19
N TYR A 105 1.39 0.86 17.50
CA TYR A 105 0.41 0.23 18.35
C TYR A 105 -0.30 1.30 19.18
N ASP A 106 -1.63 1.24 19.22
CA ASP A 106 -2.39 2.10 20.12
C ASP A 106 -2.70 1.34 21.42
N PRO A 107 -2.11 1.76 22.57
CA PRO A 107 -2.35 1.10 23.84
C PRO A 107 -3.79 1.20 24.33
N LYS A 108 -4.59 2.16 23.82
CA LYS A 108 -5.99 2.33 24.21
C LYS A 108 -6.89 1.31 23.54
N THR A 109 -6.79 1.18 22.22
CA THR A 109 -7.57 0.20 21.45
C THR A 109 -6.97 -1.20 21.48
N LYS A 110 -5.72 -1.33 21.94
CA LYS A 110 -4.93 -2.57 21.94
C LYS A 110 -4.80 -3.18 20.53
N GLN A 111 -4.66 -2.32 19.53
CA GLN A 111 -4.58 -2.70 18.12
C GLN A 111 -3.34 -2.12 17.47
N TRP A 112 -2.82 -2.85 16.47
CA TRP A 112 -1.81 -2.34 15.57
C TRP A 112 -2.48 -1.39 14.57
N LEU A 113 -1.98 -0.16 14.48
CA LEU A 113 -2.59 0.90 13.68
C LEU A 113 -2.27 0.80 12.18
N ALA A 114 -1.15 0.15 11.84
CA ALA A 114 -0.60 0.09 10.49
C ALA A 114 0.11 -1.24 10.25
N GLY A 115 0.71 -1.40 9.07
CA GLY A 115 1.57 -2.53 8.75
C GLY A 115 2.69 -2.69 9.78
N THR A 116 2.91 -3.94 10.20
CA THR A 116 3.99 -4.30 11.12
C THR A 116 5.10 -5.02 10.37
N SER A 117 6.34 -4.86 10.81
CA SER A 117 7.49 -5.59 10.31
C SER A 117 8.01 -6.56 11.37
N VAL A 118 8.90 -7.46 10.96
CA VAL A 118 9.60 -8.38 11.85
C VAL A 118 11.09 -8.05 11.81
N ALA A 119 11.71 -7.93 12.98
CA ALA A 119 13.12 -7.64 13.18
C ALA A 119 13.75 -8.69 14.09
N ALA A 120 15.00 -9.08 13.82
CA ALA A 120 15.76 -9.96 14.70
C ALA A 120 16.28 -9.20 15.92
N ALA A 121 16.49 -9.89 17.05
CA ALA A 121 17.08 -9.33 18.26
C ALA A 121 18.47 -8.72 18.01
N SER A 122 19.25 -9.31 17.10
CA SER A 122 20.57 -8.83 16.69
C SER A 122 20.57 -7.42 16.08
N ASN A 123 19.42 -6.92 15.58
CA ASN A 123 19.31 -5.53 15.12
C ASN A 123 19.48 -4.50 16.26
N PHE A 124 19.34 -4.93 17.51
CA PHE A 124 19.45 -4.11 18.72
C PHE A 124 20.71 -4.45 19.54
N ALA A 125 21.58 -5.33 19.03
CA ALA A 125 22.78 -5.76 19.73
C ALA A 125 23.82 -4.64 19.83
N LYS A 126 24.69 -4.74 20.84
CA LYS A 126 25.82 -3.82 21.00
C LYS A 126 26.70 -3.83 19.74
N GLY A 127 27.11 -2.65 19.29
CA GLY A 127 27.85 -2.48 18.03
C GLY A 127 26.95 -2.31 16.79
N TYR A 128 25.62 -2.33 16.95
CA TYR A 128 24.68 -1.92 15.91
C TYR A 128 23.89 -0.68 16.35
N SER A 129 23.64 0.24 15.42
CA SER A 129 22.72 1.36 15.60
C SER A 129 21.39 1.08 14.88
N PRO A 130 20.25 1.14 15.57
CA PRO A 130 18.95 0.91 14.93
C PRO A 130 18.59 2.08 14.02
N HIS A 131 18.27 1.76 12.77
CA HIS A 131 17.74 2.66 11.76
C HIS A 131 16.27 2.35 11.51
N PHE A 132 15.39 3.29 11.88
CA PHE A 132 13.96 3.20 11.72
C PHE A 132 13.52 3.79 10.39
N VAL A 133 12.73 3.05 9.63
CA VAL A 133 12.09 3.53 8.40
C VAL A 133 10.58 3.54 8.61
N LEU A 134 10.03 4.74 8.78
CA LEU A 134 8.60 4.98 8.91
C LEU A 134 8.03 5.30 7.52
N THR A 135 7.06 4.53 7.06
CA THR A 135 6.38 4.78 5.78
C THR A 135 5.02 5.42 6.03
N VAL A 136 4.78 6.57 5.41
CA VAL A 136 3.54 7.36 5.54
C VAL A 136 2.88 7.57 4.18
N ALA A 137 1.57 7.54 4.10
CA ALA A 137 0.81 7.91 2.91
C ALA A 137 0.40 9.38 3.01
N ALA A 138 0.77 10.16 2.00
CA ALA A 138 0.31 11.53 1.84
C ALA A 138 -1.15 11.56 1.34
N PRO A 139 -1.91 12.60 1.66
CA PRO A 139 -3.26 12.77 1.13
C PRO A 139 -3.24 12.89 -0.40
N ALA A 140 -4.36 12.48 -1.02
CA ALA A 140 -4.50 12.40 -2.48
C ALA A 140 -4.25 13.75 -3.19
N GLU A 141 -4.50 14.87 -2.52
CA GLU A 141 -4.31 16.22 -3.07
C GLU A 141 -2.83 16.52 -3.37
N LEU A 142 -1.91 16.14 -2.47
CA LEU A 142 -0.47 16.29 -2.66
C LEU A 142 0.10 15.28 -3.68
N THR A 143 -0.55 14.12 -3.81
CA THR A 143 -0.09 12.99 -4.64
C THR A 143 -0.74 12.94 -6.03
N SER A 144 -1.52 13.98 -6.39
CA SER A 144 -2.42 14.01 -7.55
C SER A 144 -1.75 13.96 -8.95
N GLN A 145 -0.45 13.70 -9.05
CA GLN A 145 0.25 13.63 -10.35
C GLN A 145 0.32 12.23 -10.99
N SER A 146 -0.33 11.19 -10.44
CA SER A 146 -0.51 9.93 -11.18
C SER A 146 -1.88 9.26 -10.93
N SER A 147 -2.64 9.09 -12.02
CA SER A 147 -3.88 8.29 -12.20
C SER A 147 -3.82 6.90 -11.52
N SER A 148 -4.85 6.20 -11.04
CA SER A 148 -6.32 6.36 -10.86
C SER A 148 -6.74 5.13 -10.02
N SER A 149 -7.04 5.28 -8.73
CA SER A 149 -7.71 4.24 -7.91
C SER A 149 -8.09 4.83 -6.56
N SER A 150 -9.33 4.63 -6.18
CA SER A 150 -10.12 5.31 -5.16
C SER A 150 -9.79 4.93 -3.71
N SER A 151 -9.31 5.88 -2.91
CA SER A 151 -9.62 5.98 -1.48
C SER A 151 -9.37 7.42 -1.04
N SER A 152 -10.44 8.21 -0.91
CA SER A 152 -10.40 9.61 -0.51
C SER A 152 -10.15 9.74 0.99
N SER A 153 -8.90 9.57 1.44
CA SER A 153 -8.50 10.04 2.77
C SER A 153 -7.71 11.35 2.59
N SER A 154 -8.30 12.45 3.05
CA SER A 154 -7.66 13.79 3.07
C SER A 154 -6.63 13.93 4.20
N ALA A 155 -6.53 12.95 5.08
CA ALA A 155 -5.56 12.91 6.16
C ALA A 155 -4.33 12.08 5.76
N TRP A 156 -3.19 12.45 6.33
CA TRP A 156 -2.01 11.58 6.36
C TRP A 156 -2.38 10.24 7.02
N SER A 157 -1.73 9.17 6.59
CA SER A 157 -1.94 7.84 7.16
C SER A 157 -0.61 7.12 7.34
N TYR A 158 -0.48 6.31 8.40
CA TYR A 158 0.68 5.46 8.58
C TYR A 158 0.53 4.17 7.78
N LEU A 159 1.52 3.84 6.95
CA LEU A 159 1.51 2.57 6.20
C LEU A 159 2.22 1.46 6.97
N GLY A 160 3.35 1.76 7.60
CA GLY A 160 4.06 0.81 8.44
C GLY A 160 5.43 1.29 8.91
N VAL A 161 6.07 0.50 9.77
CA VAL A 161 7.39 0.79 10.32
C VAL A 161 8.29 -0.42 10.15
N SER A 162 9.55 -0.18 9.79
CA SER A 162 10.61 -1.18 9.81
C SER A 162 11.85 -0.66 10.54
N VAL A 163 12.68 -1.59 11.02
CA VAL A 163 13.92 -1.28 11.72
C VAL A 163 15.03 -2.19 11.23
N ARG A 164 16.24 -1.65 11.13
CA ARG A 164 17.46 -2.35 10.68
C ARG A 164 18.58 -2.01 11.64
N GLY A 165 19.37 -3.00 12.09
CA GLY A 165 20.61 -2.71 12.81
C GLY A 165 21.72 -2.39 11.82
N LEU A 166 22.28 -1.19 11.87
CA LEU A 166 23.45 -0.80 11.08
C LEU A 166 24.71 -1.00 11.92
N ALA A 167 25.67 -1.75 11.41
CA ALA A 167 26.93 -1.97 12.13
C ALA A 167 27.66 -0.64 12.35
N ILE A 168 28.04 -0.39 13.60
CA ILE A 168 28.76 0.80 14.01
C ILE A 168 30.24 0.60 13.66
N ASP A 169 30.77 1.43 12.76
CA ASP A 169 32.21 1.50 12.51
C ASP A 169 32.88 2.36 13.58
N ALA A 170 33.79 1.76 14.34
CA ALA A 170 34.58 2.44 15.37
C ALA A 170 35.36 3.67 14.82
N GLY A 171 35.61 3.73 13.51
CA GLY A 171 36.29 4.87 12.85
C GLY A 171 35.43 6.11 12.61
N ALA A 172 34.09 6.00 12.58
CA ALA A 172 33.17 7.07 12.19
C ALA A 172 32.32 7.56 13.38
N THR A 173 32.95 8.22 14.36
CA THR A 173 32.34 8.55 15.67
C THR A 173 31.47 9.81 15.71
N ARG A 174 30.48 9.99 14.83
CA ARG A 174 29.58 11.17 14.97
C ARG A 174 28.08 10.88 14.96
N ASP A 175 27.64 9.73 14.49
CA ASP A 175 26.22 9.41 14.26
C ASP A 175 25.78 8.08 14.91
N PHE A 176 26.46 7.64 15.98
CA PHE A 176 26.18 6.40 16.72
C PHE A 176 24.83 6.32 17.46
N GLY A 177 23.93 7.27 17.24
CA GLY A 177 22.58 7.26 17.81
C GLY A 177 21.57 6.54 16.92
N PRO A 178 20.40 6.16 17.47
CA PRO A 178 19.28 5.64 16.67
C PRO A 178 18.89 6.66 15.60
N GLN A 179 18.78 6.20 14.36
CA GLN A 179 18.47 7.04 13.20
C GLN A 179 17.03 6.79 12.73
N ALA A 180 16.37 7.80 12.17
CA ALA A 180 15.06 7.65 11.54
C ALA A 180 15.05 8.20 10.11
N THR A 181 14.27 7.58 9.25
CA THR A 181 13.97 8.08 7.92
C THR A 181 12.49 7.90 7.65
N VAL A 182 11.83 8.98 7.23
CA VAL A 182 10.42 8.95 6.86
C VAL A 182 10.32 8.87 5.34
N VAL A 183 9.64 7.83 4.85
CA VAL A 183 9.38 7.61 3.43
C VAL A 183 7.92 7.92 3.16
N VAL A 184 7.67 8.93 2.35
CA VAL A 184 6.32 9.23 1.87
C VAL A 184 6.00 8.27 0.72
N ALA A 185 5.06 7.36 0.96
CA ALA A 185 4.50 6.48 -0.06
C ALA A 185 3.73 7.30 -1.08
N GLY A 186 4.38 7.55 -2.21
CA GLY A 186 3.74 8.07 -3.41
C GLY A 186 2.90 6.99 -4.10
N LYS A 187 1.98 7.41 -4.95
CA LYS A 187 1.22 6.50 -5.80
C LYS A 187 2.15 5.96 -6.91
N GLY A 188 2.52 4.69 -6.79
CA GLY A 188 3.35 4.00 -7.77
C GLY A 188 2.68 3.93 -9.15
N ALA A 189 3.48 3.77 -10.21
CA ALA A 189 2.95 3.59 -11.55
C ALA A 189 1.98 2.39 -11.56
N THR A 190 0.72 2.64 -11.92
CA THR A 190 -0.24 1.54 -12.07
C THR A 190 0.27 0.65 -13.19
N PRO A 191 0.54 -0.64 -12.94
CA PRO A 191 1.00 -1.53 -14.00
C PRO A 191 -0.10 -1.60 -15.05
N VAL A 192 0.25 -1.24 -16.29
CA VAL A 192 -0.65 -1.44 -17.43
C VAL A 192 -0.76 -2.94 -17.63
N LEU A 193 -1.77 -3.55 -17.02
CA LEU A 193 -2.13 -4.92 -17.32
C LEU A 193 -2.60 -4.93 -18.78
N ASN A 194 -1.71 -5.35 -19.67
CA ASN A 194 -2.09 -5.64 -21.04
C ASN A 194 -3.29 -6.58 -20.97
N ARG A 195 -4.40 -6.18 -21.61
CA ARG A 195 -5.61 -7.02 -21.70
C ARG A 195 -5.18 -8.40 -22.20
N PRO A 196 -5.79 -9.51 -21.73
CA PRO A 196 -5.53 -10.81 -22.30
C PRO A 196 -5.64 -10.70 -23.81
N VAL A 197 -4.55 -11.01 -24.52
CA VAL A 197 -4.60 -11.12 -25.97
C VAL A 197 -5.51 -12.30 -26.24
N VAL A 198 -6.74 -12.04 -26.69
CA VAL A 198 -7.55 -13.09 -27.30
C VAL A 198 -6.76 -13.54 -28.51
N LEU A 199 -6.24 -14.75 -28.47
CA LEU A 199 -5.62 -15.38 -29.62
C LEU A 199 -6.76 -15.93 -30.48
N SER A 200 -6.67 -15.73 -31.79
CA SER A 200 -7.48 -16.51 -32.73
C SER A 200 -7.10 -17.99 -32.65
N THR A 201 -7.92 -18.88 -33.21
CA THR A 201 -7.65 -20.33 -33.26
C THR A 201 -6.31 -20.69 -33.90
N GLU A 202 -5.78 -19.83 -34.77
CA GLU A 202 -4.44 -19.93 -35.39
C GLU A 202 -3.29 -19.35 -34.55
N GLY A 203 -3.53 -18.90 -33.31
CA GLY A 203 -2.47 -18.47 -32.40
C GLY A 203 -1.86 -17.09 -32.71
N LYS A 204 -2.50 -16.27 -33.56
CA LYS A 204 -2.12 -14.85 -33.72
C LYS A 204 -3.06 -13.93 -32.95
N LYS A 205 -2.47 -12.84 -32.43
CA LYS A 205 -3.14 -11.73 -31.72
C LYS A 205 -4.40 -11.36 -32.50
N ALA A 206 -5.58 -11.58 -31.92
CA ALA A 206 -6.84 -11.24 -32.57
C ALA A 206 -6.79 -9.75 -32.90
N GLU A 207 -6.72 -9.46 -34.20
CA GLU A 207 -6.81 -8.10 -34.69
C GLU A 207 -8.10 -7.50 -34.13
N PRO A 208 -8.04 -6.32 -33.48
CA PRO A 208 -9.19 -5.75 -32.79
C PRO A 208 -10.35 -5.73 -33.78
N ALA A 209 -11.40 -6.50 -33.46
CA ALA A 209 -12.51 -6.78 -34.35
C ALA A 209 -12.84 -5.53 -35.16
N GLU A 210 -12.53 -5.57 -36.46
CA GLU A 210 -12.68 -4.42 -37.35
C GLU A 210 -14.12 -3.95 -37.24
N GLU A 211 -14.33 -2.86 -36.50
CA GLU A 211 -15.61 -2.20 -36.49
C GLU A 211 -15.81 -1.70 -37.92
N LYS A 212 -16.68 -2.39 -38.68
CA LYS A 212 -17.09 -1.98 -40.03
C LYS A 212 -17.22 -0.46 -40.06
N THR A 213 -16.47 0.16 -40.97
CA THR A 213 -16.34 1.61 -41.06
C THR A 213 -17.71 2.27 -40.98
N PHE A 214 -17.81 3.43 -40.31
CA PHE A 214 -19.08 4.15 -40.14
C PHE A 214 -19.85 4.26 -41.48
N LEU A 215 -19.15 4.56 -42.58
CA LEU A 215 -19.75 4.63 -43.90
C LEU A 215 -20.42 3.30 -44.33
N GLN A 216 -19.83 2.15 -44.04
CA GLN A 216 -20.43 0.84 -44.33
C GLN A 216 -21.69 0.58 -43.48
N LYS A 217 -21.69 0.98 -42.20
CA LYS A 217 -22.87 0.84 -41.31
C LYS A 217 -24.01 1.78 -41.72
N TYR A 218 -23.70 2.96 -42.23
CA TYR A 218 -24.68 4.01 -42.51
C TYR A 218 -24.92 4.27 -44.00
N TRP A 219 -24.33 3.51 -44.90
CA TRP A 219 -24.57 3.66 -46.35
C TRP A 219 -26.05 3.53 -46.72
N TRP A 220 -26.78 2.62 -46.06
CA TRP A 220 -28.23 2.49 -46.27
C TRP A 220 -28.99 3.76 -45.87
N VAL A 221 -28.54 4.50 -44.84
CA VAL A 221 -29.14 5.77 -44.42
C VAL A 221 -29.03 6.78 -45.54
N ILE A 222 -27.88 6.85 -46.21
CA ILE A 222 -27.68 7.71 -47.39
C ILE A 222 -28.69 7.31 -48.48
N GLY A 223 -28.85 6.01 -48.74
CA GLY A 223 -29.88 5.51 -49.65
C GLY A 223 -31.31 5.91 -49.26
N THR A 224 -31.67 5.82 -47.98
CA THR A 224 -33.00 6.20 -47.47
C THR A 224 -33.25 7.70 -47.60
N VAL A 225 -32.25 8.54 -47.31
CA VAL A 225 -32.36 10.02 -47.46
C VAL A 225 -32.60 10.40 -48.92
N VAL A 226 -31.92 9.75 -49.87
CA VAL A 226 -32.10 10.01 -51.31
C VAL A 226 -33.51 9.61 -51.76
N VAL A 227 -34.02 8.46 -51.34
CA VAL A 227 -35.38 8.02 -51.69
C VAL A 227 -36.44 8.94 -51.09
N LEU A 228 -36.27 9.38 -49.84
CA LEU A 228 -37.18 10.34 -49.21
C LEU A 228 -37.18 11.69 -49.94
N ALA A 229 -36.01 12.24 -50.29
CA ALA A 229 -35.94 13.52 -51.00
C ALA A 229 -36.64 13.49 -52.37
N VAL A 230 -36.53 12.38 -53.11
CA VAL A 230 -37.18 12.23 -54.41
C VAL A 230 -38.70 12.00 -54.28
N THR A 231 -39.15 11.34 -53.21
CA THR A 231 -40.57 11.04 -52.99
C THR A 231 -41.33 12.18 -52.30
N SER A 232 -40.67 13.00 -51.47
CA SER A 232 -41.29 14.12 -50.74
C SER A 232 -41.16 15.48 -51.43
N GLY A 233 -40.36 15.61 -52.49
CA GLY A 233 -40.11 16.87 -53.22
C GLY A 233 -41.06 17.16 -54.39
N GLY A 234 -42.14 16.38 -54.54
CA GLY A 234 -43.11 16.48 -55.64
C GLY A 234 -44.40 17.22 -55.30
N GLY A 235 -44.38 18.25 -54.45
CA GLY A 235 -45.57 19.05 -54.13
C GLY A 235 -45.24 20.30 -53.34
N GLY A 236 -45.44 21.48 -53.96
CA GLY A 236 -45.15 22.79 -53.38
C GLY A 236 -44.70 23.74 -54.50
N GLU A 237 -45.61 24.12 -55.39
CA GLU A 237 -46.23 25.47 -55.40
C GLU A 237 -45.33 26.49 -56.10
N GLU A 238 -45.73 26.94 -57.29
CA GLU A 238 -45.64 28.33 -57.78
C GLU A 238 -45.99 28.38 -59.28
N SER A 239 -47.23 28.72 -59.60
CA SER A 239 -47.58 29.36 -60.88
C SER A 239 -48.95 30.01 -60.78
N LYS A 240 -48.90 31.30 -60.42
CA LYS A 240 -49.71 32.43 -60.90
C LYS A 240 -50.86 32.15 -61.87
#